data_AF-A0A7T8QVA4-F1
#
_entry.id   AF-A0A7T8QVA4-F1
#
_cell.length_a   1.000
_cell.length_b   1.000
_cell.length_c   1.000
_cell.angle_alpha   90.00
_cell.angle_beta   90.00
_cell.angle_gamma   90.00
#
_symmetry.space_group_name_H-M   'P 1'
#
loop_
_entity.id
_entity.type
_entity.pdbx_description
1 polymer ?
#
loop_
_entity_poly.entity_id
_entity_poly.type
_entity_poly.pdbx_seq_one_letter_code
_entity_poly.pdbx_strand_id
1 'polypeptide(L)'
;MKDLNANLDILPEDNLYHLGLSFTKEELKDNFGDVKFVCMGGTEHRMEGFAHYISKELGVKLPTGTCLENLSRNYAMYKIGPVISVSHGMGVPSMSILMNEMIKLLHYAGAKDPIFIRIGTSGGIGHEAGTVIVTRKP
;
A
#
# COMPACT_ATOMS: atom_id res chain seq x y z
N MET A 1 11.53 -10.24 1.55
CA MET A 1 10.47 -11.28 1.51
C MET A 1 11.09 -12.58 1.05
N LYS A 2 11.02 -13.64 1.86
CA LYS A 2 11.52 -14.97 1.52
C LYS A 2 10.41 -15.77 0.84
N ASP A 3 10.79 -16.68 -0.06
CA ASP A 3 9.91 -17.68 -0.69
C ASP A 3 8.77 -17.10 -1.54
N LEU A 4 9.11 -16.16 -2.44
CA LEU A 4 8.20 -15.70 -3.50
C LEU A 4 8.14 -16.70 -4.66
N ASN A 5 7.12 -16.57 -5.50
CA ASN A 5 6.92 -17.41 -6.69
C ASN A 5 8.16 -17.39 -7.61
N ALA A 6 8.85 -18.52 -7.74
CA ALA A 6 10.07 -18.68 -8.55
C ALA A 6 9.88 -18.32 -10.03
N ASN A 7 8.63 -18.39 -10.53
CA ASN A 7 8.33 -18.00 -11.91
C ASN A 7 8.44 -16.48 -12.14
N LEU A 8 8.57 -15.66 -11.11
CA LEU A 8 8.75 -14.21 -11.26
C LEU A 8 10.18 -13.85 -11.72
N ASP A 9 11.17 -14.69 -11.44
CA ASP A 9 12.58 -14.42 -11.79
C ASP A 9 12.86 -14.60 -13.28
N ILE A 10 12.09 -15.47 -13.93
CA ILE A 10 12.20 -15.75 -15.37
C ILE A 10 11.42 -14.77 -16.25
N LEU A 11 10.58 -13.93 -15.64
CA LEU A 11 9.79 -12.95 -16.40
C LEU A 11 10.67 -11.74 -16.78
N PRO A 12 10.75 -11.40 -18.09
CA PRO A 12 11.50 -10.23 -18.54
C PRO A 12 10.86 -8.93 -18.04
N GLU A 13 9.53 -8.92 -17.96
CA GLU A 13 8.71 -7.81 -17.47
C GLU A 13 7.48 -8.39 -16.74
N ASP A 14 6.98 -7.69 -15.72
CA ASP A 14 5.76 -8.05 -15.00
C ASP A 14 4.85 -6.82 -14.86
N ASN A 15 3.59 -6.97 -15.28
CA ASN A 15 2.61 -5.89 -15.29
C ASN A 15 1.72 -5.99 -14.04
N LEU A 16 1.75 -4.94 -13.21
CA LEU A 16 0.89 -4.79 -12.05
C LEU A 16 -0.44 -4.17 -12.48
N TYR A 17 -1.28 -4.99 -13.12
CA TYR A 17 -2.44 -4.54 -13.90
C TYR A 17 -3.46 -3.72 -13.10
N HIS A 18 -3.74 -4.09 -11.84
CA HIS A 18 -4.77 -3.39 -11.06
C HIS A 18 -4.23 -2.11 -10.44
N LEU A 19 -2.97 -2.10 -10.05
CA LEU A 19 -2.25 -0.87 -9.72
C LEU A 19 -2.07 0.01 -10.96
N GLY A 20 -2.06 -0.55 -12.17
CA GLY A 20 -1.85 0.22 -13.40
C GLY A 20 -0.44 0.81 -13.50
N LEU A 21 0.53 0.17 -12.82
CA LEU A 21 1.91 0.59 -12.78
C LEU A 21 2.72 -0.20 -13.81
N SER A 22 3.32 0.52 -14.74
CA SER A 22 4.32 0.01 -15.69
C SER A 22 5.64 0.72 -15.40
N PHE A 23 6.45 0.12 -14.54
CA PHE A 23 7.78 0.63 -14.19
C PHE A 23 8.84 -0.42 -14.52
N THR A 24 10.02 0.05 -14.90
CA THR A 24 11.23 -0.78 -14.91
C THR A 24 11.61 -1.19 -13.48
N LYS A 25 12.41 -2.26 -13.33
CA LYS A 25 12.87 -2.72 -12.01
C LYS A 25 13.72 -1.64 -11.31
N GLU A 26 14.48 -0.87 -12.08
CA GLU A 26 15.28 0.26 -11.64
C GLU A 26 14.40 1.38 -11.07
N GLU A 27 13.37 1.79 -11.80
CA GLU A 27 12.43 2.81 -11.34
C GLU A 27 11.66 2.35 -10.09
N LEU A 28 11.29 1.08 -9.99
CA LEU A 28 10.65 0.54 -8.79
C LEU A 28 11.58 0.64 -7.58
N LYS A 29 12.86 0.32 -7.76
CA LYS A 29 13.87 0.39 -6.69
C LYS A 29 14.09 1.82 -6.22
N ASP A 30 14.20 2.76 -7.14
CA ASP A 30 14.42 4.17 -6.80
C ASP A 30 13.18 4.80 -6.14
N ASN A 31 11.99 4.48 -6.63
CA ASN A 31 10.75 5.08 -6.13
C ASN A 31 10.20 4.41 -4.88
N PHE A 32 10.38 3.09 -4.70
CA PHE A 32 9.72 2.31 -3.64
C PHE A 32 10.68 1.50 -2.74
N GLY A 33 11.99 1.53 -2.97
CA GLY A 33 12.96 0.75 -2.19
C GLY A 33 13.09 1.19 -0.73
N ASP A 34 12.71 2.43 -0.41
CA ASP A 34 12.70 3.02 0.93
C ASP A 34 11.46 2.66 1.76
N VAL A 35 10.47 2.01 1.16
CA VAL A 35 9.18 1.72 1.82
C VAL A 35 9.38 0.78 3.02
N LYS A 36 8.82 1.19 4.16
CA LYS A 36 8.80 0.45 5.43
C LYS A 36 7.40 0.09 5.89
N PHE A 37 6.40 0.88 5.53
CA PHE A 37 5.02 0.68 5.99
C PHE A 37 4.04 0.71 4.81
N VAL A 38 3.11 -0.25 4.78
CA VAL A 38 1.98 -0.28 3.86
C VAL A 38 0.71 -0.23 4.70
N CYS A 39 0.04 0.92 4.69
CA CYS A 39 -1.24 1.13 5.35
C CYS A 39 -2.36 0.93 4.34
N MET A 40 -3.26 -0.02 4.62
CA MET A 40 -4.32 -0.42 3.71
C MET A 40 -5.70 -0.19 4.32
N GLY A 41 -6.67 0.26 3.54
CA GLY A 41 -8.05 0.43 4.01
C GLY A 41 -9.09 0.34 2.91
N GLY A 42 -10.37 0.34 3.29
CA GLY A 42 -11.45 -0.02 2.37
C GLY A 42 -11.69 1.00 1.25
N THR A 43 -11.96 2.25 1.61
CA THR A 43 -12.38 3.28 0.66
C THR A 43 -11.23 4.18 0.24
N GLU A 44 -11.27 4.63 -1.00
CA GLU A 44 -10.27 5.54 -1.59
C GLU A 44 -10.14 6.83 -0.78
N HIS A 45 -11.25 7.51 -0.53
CA HIS A 45 -11.28 8.76 0.23
C HIS A 45 -10.65 8.65 1.64
N ARG A 46 -10.81 7.49 2.31
CA ARG A 46 -10.20 7.28 3.63
C ARG A 46 -8.68 7.17 3.53
N MET A 47 -8.18 6.52 2.49
CA MET A 47 -6.74 6.32 2.28
C MET A 47 -6.06 7.58 1.73
N GLU A 48 -6.76 8.39 0.96
CA GLU A 48 -6.34 9.76 0.62
C GLU A 48 -6.26 10.64 1.88
N GLY A 49 -7.31 10.62 2.72
CA GLY A 49 -7.31 11.34 3.99
C GLY A 49 -6.16 10.90 4.91
N PHE A 50 -5.90 9.59 4.98
CA PHE A 50 -4.76 9.04 5.72
C PHE A 50 -3.42 9.50 5.12
N ALA A 51 -3.30 9.56 3.79
CA ALA A 51 -2.10 10.02 3.11
C ALA A 51 -1.78 11.49 3.45
N HIS A 52 -2.80 12.36 3.45
CA HIS A 52 -2.64 13.75 3.88
C HIS A 52 -2.32 13.87 5.37
N TYR A 53 -2.94 13.04 6.20
CA TYR A 53 -2.67 13.01 7.64
C TYR A 53 -1.21 12.62 7.90
N ILE A 54 -0.75 11.49 7.36
CA ILE A 54 0.61 10.99 7.61
C ILE A 54 1.69 11.91 7.00
N SER A 55 1.39 12.58 5.88
CA SER A 55 2.29 13.59 5.29
C SER A 55 2.56 14.74 6.25
N LYS A 56 1.52 15.21 6.96
CA LYS A 56 1.66 16.25 8.00
C LYS A 56 2.44 15.73 9.22
N GLU A 57 2.11 14.54 9.71
CA GLU A 57 2.77 13.93 10.88
C GLU A 57 4.26 13.67 10.65
N LEU A 58 4.63 13.24 9.43
CA LEU A 58 6.03 13.03 9.06
C LEU A 58 6.77 14.33 8.68
N GLY A 59 6.07 15.47 8.63
CA GLY A 59 6.65 16.74 8.23
C GLY A 59 7.14 16.77 6.77
N VAL A 60 6.56 15.96 5.90
CA VAL A 60 6.94 15.88 4.49
C VAL A 60 6.52 17.17 3.79
N LYS A 61 7.51 17.95 3.34
CA LYS A 61 7.28 19.16 2.55
C LYS A 61 7.25 18.79 1.08
N LEU A 62 6.08 18.89 0.47
CA LEU A 62 5.95 18.80 -0.97
C LEU A 62 6.59 20.04 -1.63
N PRO A 63 7.31 19.88 -2.75
CA PRO A 63 7.78 21.00 -3.54
C PRO A 63 6.66 21.98 -3.89
N THR A 64 6.99 23.27 -3.98
CA THR A 64 6.01 24.30 -4.32
C THR A 64 5.31 23.99 -5.64
N GLY A 65 3.98 24.04 -5.66
CA GLY A 65 3.17 23.72 -6.84
C GLY A 65 2.89 22.23 -7.05
N THR A 66 3.29 21.36 -6.12
CA THR A 66 2.98 19.91 -6.18
C THR A 66 1.95 19.50 -5.13
N CYS A 67 1.23 18.43 -5.40
CA CYS A 67 0.25 17.82 -4.49
C CYS A 67 0.44 16.29 -4.43
N LEU A 68 -0.20 15.64 -3.45
CA LEU A 68 -0.32 14.19 -3.46
C LEU A 68 -1.25 13.77 -4.58
N GLU A 69 -0.83 12.79 -5.37
CA GLU A 69 -1.59 12.25 -6.49
C GLU A 69 -1.79 10.74 -6.32
N ASN A 70 -2.91 10.24 -6.83
CA ASN A 70 -3.18 8.81 -6.89
C ASN A 70 -2.27 8.16 -7.94
N LEU A 71 -1.41 7.24 -7.50
CA LEU A 71 -0.47 6.51 -8.35
C LEU A 71 -1.10 5.31 -9.05
N SER A 72 -2.33 4.92 -8.73
CA SER A 72 -2.91 3.65 -9.18
C SER A 72 -4.23 3.81 -9.93
N ARG A 73 -4.54 2.83 -10.79
CA ARG A 73 -5.73 2.83 -11.64
C ARG A 73 -7.00 2.34 -10.94
N ASN A 74 -6.99 1.13 -10.38
CA ASN A 74 -8.21 0.51 -9.80
C ASN A 74 -8.27 0.66 -8.26
N TYR A 75 -7.16 1.05 -7.65
CA TYR A 75 -7.05 1.39 -6.24
C TYR A 75 -6.55 2.83 -6.10
N ALA A 76 -6.82 3.48 -4.98
CA ALA A 76 -6.20 4.75 -4.64
C ALA A 76 -4.91 4.47 -3.87
N MET A 77 -3.76 4.77 -4.46
CA MET A 77 -2.45 4.57 -3.86
C MET A 77 -1.70 5.89 -3.77
N TYR A 78 -1.11 6.18 -2.62
CA TYR A 78 -0.29 7.35 -2.37
C TYR A 78 1.01 6.93 -1.69
N LYS A 79 2.13 7.54 -2.10
CA LYS A 79 3.44 7.34 -1.44
C LYS A 79 3.86 8.60 -0.69
N ILE A 80 4.26 8.45 0.56
CA ILE A 80 4.67 9.52 1.47
C ILE A 80 5.91 9.06 2.24
N GLY A 81 7.08 9.50 1.78
CA GLY A 81 8.36 9.01 2.31
C GLY A 81 8.38 7.46 2.36
N PRO A 82 8.62 6.84 3.53
CA PRO A 82 8.66 5.38 3.67
C PRO A 82 7.28 4.71 3.83
N VAL A 83 6.17 5.44 3.65
CA VAL A 83 4.80 4.94 3.85
C VAL A 83 4.05 4.90 2.52
N ILE A 84 3.39 3.77 2.24
CA ILE A 84 2.35 3.65 1.22
C ILE A 84 0.98 3.65 1.90
N SER A 85 0.09 4.52 1.43
CA SER A 85 -1.34 4.50 1.76
C SER A 85 -2.10 3.95 0.57
N VAL A 86 -2.86 2.85 0.72
CA VAL A 86 -3.54 2.22 -0.42
C VAL A 86 -4.94 1.70 -0.09
N SER A 87 -5.91 1.95 -0.98
CA SER A 87 -7.25 1.38 -0.85
C SER A 87 -7.30 -0.06 -1.36
N HIS A 88 -8.23 -0.88 -0.84
CA HIS A 88 -8.37 -2.29 -1.21
C HIS A 88 -9.81 -2.71 -1.50
N GLY A 89 -10.76 -1.76 -1.56
CA GLY A 89 -12.18 -2.05 -1.73
C GLY A 89 -12.78 -2.89 -0.60
N MET A 90 -13.73 -3.78 -0.94
CA MET A 90 -14.41 -4.64 0.02
C MET A 90 -14.20 -6.12 -0.29
N GLY A 91 -14.16 -6.92 0.78
CA GLY A 91 -14.07 -8.37 0.70
C GLY A 91 -12.66 -8.91 0.45
N VAL A 92 -12.52 -10.21 0.67
CA VAL A 92 -11.26 -10.94 0.48
C VAL A 92 -10.77 -10.92 -0.97
N PRO A 93 -11.62 -11.07 -2.01
CA PRO A 93 -11.14 -11.10 -3.38
C PRO A 93 -10.44 -9.81 -3.81
N SER A 94 -10.99 -8.64 -3.47
CA SER A 94 -10.36 -7.36 -3.82
C SER A 94 -9.06 -7.14 -3.05
N MET A 95 -9.04 -7.50 -1.77
CA MET A 95 -7.82 -7.41 -0.96
C MET A 95 -6.72 -8.34 -1.46
N SER A 96 -7.04 -9.58 -1.84
CA SER A 96 -6.02 -10.55 -2.27
C SER A 96 -5.34 -10.11 -3.57
N ILE A 97 -6.08 -9.51 -4.51
CA ILE A 97 -5.52 -8.92 -5.73
C ILE A 97 -4.49 -7.83 -5.37
N LEU A 98 -4.90 -6.85 -4.56
CA LEU A 98 -4.00 -5.79 -4.10
C LEU A 98 -2.76 -6.37 -3.42
N MET A 99 -2.95 -7.30 -2.46
CA MET A 99 -1.85 -7.89 -1.71
C MET A 99 -0.83 -8.57 -2.62
N ASN A 100 -1.28 -9.32 -3.63
CA ASN A 100 -0.37 -9.95 -4.59
C ASN A 100 0.44 -8.91 -5.37
N GLU A 101 -0.20 -7.87 -5.90
CA GLU A 101 0.52 -6.84 -6.66
C GLU A 101 1.44 -5.98 -5.78
N MET A 102 1.01 -5.64 -4.54
CA MET A 102 1.83 -4.93 -3.56
C MET A 102 3.08 -5.69 -3.15
N ILE A 103 2.95 -6.99 -2.91
CA ILE A 103 4.08 -7.86 -2.55
C ILE A 103 5.07 -7.93 -3.72
N LYS A 104 4.59 -8.08 -4.96
CA LYS A 104 5.46 -8.06 -6.15
C LYS A 104 6.16 -6.71 -6.31
N LEU A 105 5.43 -5.61 -6.21
CA LEU A 105 5.99 -4.24 -6.28
C LEU A 105 7.14 -4.05 -5.30
N LEU A 106 6.92 -4.37 -4.03
CA LEU A 106 7.92 -4.19 -2.98
C LEU A 106 9.07 -5.19 -3.08
N HIS A 107 8.82 -6.37 -3.65
CA HIS A 107 9.86 -7.34 -3.97
C HIS A 107 10.80 -6.78 -5.06
N TYR A 108 10.23 -6.29 -6.17
CA TYR A 108 11.01 -5.70 -7.26
C TYR A 108 11.73 -4.42 -6.84
N ALA A 109 11.12 -3.61 -5.97
CA ALA A 109 11.74 -2.44 -5.38
C ALA A 109 12.90 -2.78 -4.41
N GLY A 110 13.06 -4.04 -4.02
CA GLY A 110 14.08 -4.47 -3.07
C GLY A 110 13.81 -4.01 -1.62
N ALA A 111 12.56 -3.62 -1.31
CA ALA A 111 12.17 -3.18 0.02
C ALA A 111 12.42 -4.28 1.05
N LYS A 112 13.01 -3.90 2.18
CA LYS A 112 13.42 -4.84 3.25
C LYS A 112 12.40 -4.83 4.38
N ASP A 113 11.76 -5.99 4.55
CA ASP A 113 10.81 -6.33 5.62
C ASP A 113 9.73 -5.26 5.87
N PRO A 114 8.96 -4.89 4.82
CA PRO A 114 7.87 -3.93 4.96
C PRO A 114 6.77 -4.47 5.89
N ILE A 115 6.21 -3.60 6.72
CA ILE A 115 5.12 -3.91 7.65
C ILE A 115 3.79 -3.51 7.01
N PHE A 116 2.86 -4.47 6.93
CA PHE A 116 1.51 -4.26 6.42
C PHE A 116 0.54 -4.01 7.58
N ILE A 117 -0.24 -2.93 7.50
CA ILE A 117 -1.21 -2.53 8.51
C ILE A 117 -2.56 -2.33 7.82
N ARG A 118 -3.58 -3.10 8.23
CA ARG A 118 -4.95 -2.89 7.77
C ARG A 118 -5.68 -1.95 8.75
N ILE A 119 -6.18 -0.83 8.23
CA ILE A 119 -7.01 0.14 8.96
C ILE A 119 -8.43 0.04 8.41
N GLY A 120 -9.34 -0.47 9.23
CA GLY A 120 -10.70 -0.80 8.79
C GLY A 120 -11.76 -0.50 9.83
N THR A 121 -12.99 -0.79 9.44
CA THR A 121 -14.15 -0.77 10.33
C THR A 121 -14.61 -2.19 10.59
N SER A 122 -15.20 -2.42 11.77
CA SER A 122 -15.73 -3.71 12.18
C SER A 122 -16.93 -3.53 13.11
N GLY A 123 -17.78 -4.55 13.21
CA GLY A 123 -18.76 -4.64 14.29
C GLY A 123 -18.08 -5.12 15.57
N GLY A 124 -18.12 -4.33 16.64
CA GLY A 124 -17.59 -4.72 17.94
C GLY A 124 -18.55 -5.63 18.70
N ILE A 125 -18.05 -6.71 19.29
CA ILE A 125 -18.82 -7.58 20.19
C ILE A 125 -18.39 -7.26 21.62
N GLY A 126 -19.32 -6.80 22.46
CA GLY A 126 -19.03 -6.45 23.86
C GLY A 126 -18.18 -5.18 24.03
N HIS A 127 -18.16 -4.31 23.03
CA HIS A 127 -17.41 -3.05 23.05
C HIS A 127 -18.30 -1.87 22.66
N GLU A 128 -18.01 -0.70 23.22
CA GLU A 128 -18.71 0.55 22.88
C GLU A 128 -18.35 1.03 21.46
N ALA A 129 -19.26 1.77 20.84
CA ALA A 129 -19.04 2.37 19.53
C ALA A 129 -17.81 3.30 19.58
N GLY A 130 -16.94 3.18 18.57
CA GLY A 130 -15.68 3.95 18.51
C GLY A 130 -14.48 3.26 19.16
N THR A 131 -14.67 2.13 19.85
CA THR A 131 -13.55 1.35 20.39
C THR A 131 -12.65 0.83 19.26
N VAL A 132 -11.35 1.08 19.36
CA VAL A 132 -10.33 0.55 18.43
C VAL A 132 -9.86 -0.82 18.89
N ILE A 133 -9.91 -1.80 17.98
CA ILE A 133 -9.48 -3.18 18.24
C ILE A 133 -8.22 -3.50 17.45
N VAL A 134 -7.21 -4.01 18.16
CA VAL A 134 -5.99 -4.57 17.55
C VAL A 134 -6.10 -6.08 17.49
N THR A 135 -6.25 -6.61 16.28
CA THR A 135 -6.38 -8.06 16.03
C THR A 135 -5.12 -8.81 16.46
N ARG A 136 -5.27 -9.84 17.30
CA ARG A 136 -4.15 -10.67 17.79
C ARG A 136 -3.89 -11.94 16.97
N LYS A 137 -4.90 -12.46 16.28
CA LYS A 137 -4.85 -13.71 15.51
C LYS A 137 -5.52 -13.51 14.15
N PRO A 138 -5.00 -14.15 13.09
CA PRO A 138 -5.65 -14.14 11.78
C PRO A 138 -7.04 -14.79 11.82
#